data_AF-A0A0A2V886-F1
#
_entry.id   AF-A0A0A2V886-F1
#
_cell.length_a   1.000
_cell.length_b   1.000
_cell.length_c   1.000
_cell.angle_alpha   90.00
_cell.angle_beta   90.00
_cell.angle_gamma   90.00
#
_symmetry.space_group_name_H-M   'P 1'
#
loop_
_entity.id
_entity.type
_entity.pdbx_description
1 polymer ?
#
loop_
_entity_poly.entity_id
_entity_poly.type
_entity_poly.pdbx_seq_one_letter_code
_entity_poly.pdbx_strand_id
1 'polypeptide(L)'
;MRASNYHINTLKEAPSEAEVASHQLMTRAGMIRKLAGGIYTYMPLGLKVIRKVEAIIREEMNASGAIELLMPVVQPAELWMESGRWEHRPRKR
;
A
#
# COMPACT_ATOMS: atom_id res chain seq x y z
N MET A 1 19.85 -3.78 -13.02
CA MET A 1 19.72 -2.31 -12.88
C MET A 1 20.94 -1.80 -12.13
N ARG A 2 21.63 -0.78 -12.65
CA ARG A 2 22.76 -0.15 -11.95
C ARG A 2 22.22 0.85 -10.92
N ALA A 3 22.84 0.92 -9.74
CA ALA A 3 22.42 1.84 -8.68
C ALA A 3 22.50 3.32 -9.12
N SER A 4 23.47 3.67 -9.96
CA SER A 4 23.64 5.01 -10.53
C SER A 4 22.44 5.52 -11.33
N ASN A 5 21.63 4.60 -11.89
CA ASN A 5 20.47 4.91 -12.73
C ASN A 5 19.16 4.61 -11.99
N TYR A 6 19.22 4.36 -10.68
CA TYR A 6 18.07 3.99 -9.87
C TYR A 6 17.73 5.12 -8.92
N HIS A 7 16.46 5.51 -8.87
CA HIS A 7 16.02 6.53 -7.93
C HIS A 7 15.94 5.94 -6.53
N ILE A 8 17.05 6.02 -5.79
CA ILE A 8 17.20 5.54 -4.43
C ILE A 8 17.68 6.68 -3.52
N ASN A 9 16.86 7.02 -2.53
CA ASN A 9 17.13 8.07 -1.56
C ASN A 9 17.13 7.46 -0.16
N THR A 10 18.25 6.87 0.23
CA THR A 10 18.39 6.30 1.57
C THR A 10 18.59 7.39 2.62
N LEU A 11 18.05 7.20 3.82
CA LEU A 11 18.27 8.11 4.95
C LEU A 11 19.20 7.47 5.98
N LYS A 12 20.15 8.27 6.49
CA LYS A 12 21.07 7.84 7.56
C LYS A 12 20.29 7.46 8.83
N GLU A 13 19.36 8.32 9.21
CA GLU A 13 18.51 8.21 10.40
C GLU A 13 17.04 8.11 9.99
N ALA A 14 16.24 7.38 10.78
CA ALA A 14 14.80 7.35 10.57
C ALA A 14 14.15 8.62 11.14
N PRO A 15 13.05 9.12 10.54
CA PRO A 15 12.27 10.18 11.15
C PRO A 15 11.82 9.81 12.56
N SER A 16 11.80 10.78 13.48
CA SER A 16 11.39 10.55 14.89
C SER A 16 9.96 10.06 15.05
N GLU A 17 9.09 10.37 14.08
CA GLU A 17 7.70 9.92 14.00
C GLU A 17 7.52 8.45 13.60
N ALA A 18 8.60 7.75 13.20
CA ALA A 18 8.54 6.34 12.88
C ALA A 18 8.86 5.49 14.12
N GLU A 19 7.83 5.05 14.84
CA GLU A 19 8.00 4.29 16.09
C GLU A 19 8.30 2.80 15.85
N VAL A 20 7.68 2.20 14.83
CA VAL A 20 7.82 0.76 14.54
C VAL A 20 9.02 0.48 13.64
N ALA A 21 9.79 -0.57 13.95
CA ALA A 21 11.02 -0.93 13.23
C ALA A 21 10.80 -1.09 11.71
N SER A 22 9.70 -1.70 11.28
CA SER A 22 9.37 -1.82 9.85
C SER A 22 9.22 -0.46 9.17
N HIS A 23 8.50 0.47 9.79
CA HIS A 23 8.31 1.83 9.27
C HIS A 23 9.63 2.60 9.20
N GLN A 24 10.48 2.47 10.23
CA GLN A 24 11.82 3.07 10.25
C GLN A 24 12.69 2.53 9.10
N LEU A 25 12.74 1.20 8.94
CA LEU A 25 13.56 0.54 7.93
C LEU A 25 13.08 0.86 6.51
N MET A 26 11.77 0.78 6.25
CA MET A 26 11.21 1.08 4.93
C MET A 26 11.44 2.53 4.53
N THR A 27 11.38 3.46 5.49
CA THR A 27 11.67 4.87 5.27
C THR A 27 13.16 5.08 4.99
N ARG A 28 14.05 4.51 5.81
CA ARG A 28 15.51 4.62 5.63
C ARG A 28 16.02 3.99 4.34
N ALA A 29 15.44 2.87 3.92
CA ALA A 29 15.77 2.19 2.67
C ALA A 29 15.21 2.92 1.43
N GLY A 30 14.48 4.02 1.61
CA GLY A 30 13.85 4.76 0.52
C GLY A 30 12.77 3.95 -0.19
N MET A 31 12.08 3.05 0.51
CA MET A 31 10.99 2.22 -0.05
C MET A 31 9.65 2.94 -0.03
N ILE A 32 9.45 3.84 0.93
CA ILE A 32 8.21 4.63 1.09
C ILE A 32 8.51 6.10 1.37
N ARG A 33 7.57 6.96 1.00
CA ARG A 33 7.54 8.38 1.38
C ARG A 33 6.15 8.75 1.87
N LYS A 34 6.05 9.36 3.04
CA LYS A 34 4.77 9.83 3.60
C LYS A 34 4.23 11.01 2.78
N LEU A 35 2.95 10.96 2.42
CA LEU A 35 2.23 12.05 1.75
C LEU A 35 1.30 12.78 2.75
N ALA A 36 0.52 12.03 3.52
CA ALA A 36 -0.39 12.55 4.55
C ALA A 36 -0.57 11.48 5.66
N GLY A 37 -1.41 11.76 6.66
CA GLY A 37 -1.73 10.80 7.73
C GLY A 37 -2.25 9.47 7.17
N GLY A 38 -1.46 8.40 7.28
CA GLY A 38 -1.80 7.07 6.76
C GLY A 38 -1.68 6.91 5.24
N ILE A 39 -1.20 7.91 4.51
CA ILE A 39 -1.06 7.88 3.04
C ILE A 39 0.41 7.93 2.66
N TYR A 40 0.86 6.95 1.89
CA TYR A 40 2.26 6.78 1.50
C TYR A 40 2.40 6.56 0.00
N THR A 41 3.48 7.10 -0.55
CA THR A 41 3.96 6.80 -1.89
C THR A 41 4.95 5.65 -1.83
N TYR A 42 4.70 4.59 -2.57
CA TYR A 42 5.68 3.51 -2.78
C TYR A 42 6.73 3.94 -3.78
N MET A 43 7.96 4.05 -3.30
CA MET A 43 9.12 4.37 -4.12
C MET A 43 9.53 3.14 -4.96
N PRO A 44 10.40 3.27 -5.97
CA PRO A 44 10.69 2.17 -6.92
C PRO A 44 11.04 0.83 -6.26
N LEU A 45 11.85 0.84 -5.19
CA LEU A 45 12.19 -0.38 -4.45
C LEU A 45 10.97 -0.98 -3.72
N GLY A 46 10.17 -0.15 -3.05
CA GLY A 46 8.95 -0.59 -2.37
C GLY A 46 7.92 -1.16 -3.35
N LEU A 47 7.70 -0.49 -4.48
CA LEU A 47 6.79 -0.95 -5.52
C LEU A 47 7.23 -2.30 -6.12
N LYS A 48 8.54 -2.50 -6.32
CA LYS A 48 9.08 -3.79 -6.79
C LYS A 48 8.78 -4.93 -5.81
N VAL A 49 8.90 -4.68 -4.51
CA VAL A 49 8.58 -5.69 -3.48
C VAL A 49 7.09 -5.98 -3.45
N ILE A 50 6.23 -4.96 -3.51
CA ILE A 50 4.77 -5.13 -3.55
C ILE A 50 4.35 -5.97 -4.74
N ARG A 51 4.89 -5.70 -5.94
CA ARG A 51 4.57 -6.50 -7.13
C ARG A 51 4.99 -7.97 -7.00
N LYS A 52 6.05 -8.27 -6.25
CA LYS A 52 6.43 -9.67 -5.97
C LYS A 52 5.41 -10.35 -5.05
N VAL A 53 4.97 -9.65 -4.01
CA VAL A 53 3.94 -10.15 -3.09
C VAL A 53 2.62 -10.37 -3.84
N GLU A 54 2.21 -9.39 -4.66
CA GLU A 54 1.03 -9.46 -5.51
C GLU A 54 1.08 -10.65 -6.48
N ALA A 55 2.23 -10.90 -7.10
CA ALA A 55 2.41 -12.03 -8.00
C ALA A 55 2.19 -13.38 -7.28
N ILE A 56 2.79 -13.57 -6.10
CA ILE A 56 2.59 -14.78 -5.29
C ILE A 56 1.11 -14.96 -4.94
N ILE A 57 0.44 -13.91 -4.46
CA ILE A 57 -0.99 -13.98 -4.14
C ILE A 57 -1.80 -14.38 -5.38
N ARG A 58 -1.52 -13.78 -6.53
CA ARG A 58 -2.22 -14.09 -7.79
C ARG A 58 -1.99 -15.54 -8.22
N GLU A 59 -0.76 -16.04 -8.12
CA GLU A 59 -0.44 -17.44 -8.44
C GLU A 59 -1.26 -18.41 -7.59
N GLU A 60 -1.31 -18.21 -6.27
CA GLU A 60 -2.07 -19.06 -5.35
C GLU A 60 -3.58 -18.95 -5.57
N MET A 61 -4.10 -17.74 -5.79
CA MET A 61 -5.53 -17.53 -6.06
C MET A 61 -5.95 -18.21 -7.36
N ASN A 62 -5.15 -18.09 -8.42
CA ASN A 62 -5.41 -18.79 -9.69
C ASN A 62 -5.34 -20.31 -9.52
N ALA A 63 -4.38 -20.83 -8.74
CA ALA A 63 -4.28 -22.25 -8.44
C ALA A 63 -5.51 -22.79 -7.70
N SER A 64 -6.14 -21.96 -6.86
CA SER A 64 -7.40 -22.28 -6.18
C SER A 64 -8.67 -22.15 -7.06
N GLY A 65 -8.53 -21.71 -8.30
CA GLY A 65 -9.64 -21.52 -9.25
C GLY A 65 -10.37 -20.17 -9.12
N ALA A 66 -9.81 -19.19 -8.41
CA ALA A 66 -10.36 -17.85 -8.37
C ALA A 66 -10.18 -17.12 -9.72
N ILE A 67 -11.07 -16.18 -10.02
CA ILE A 67 -11.02 -15.36 -11.24
C ILE A 67 -10.85 -13.89 -10.81
N GLU A 68 -9.73 -13.28 -11.20
CA GLU A 68 -9.40 -11.90 -10.84
C GLU A 68 -10.22 -10.88 -11.67
N LEU A 69 -10.73 -9.84 -11.00
CA LEU A 69 -11.34 -8.66 -11.62
C LEU A 69 -10.91 -7.38 -10.89
N LEU A 70 -10.99 -6.23 -11.56
CA LEU A 70 -10.68 -4.92 -10.98
C LEU A 70 -11.94 -4.04 -10.93
N MET A 71 -12.36 -3.66 -9.73
CA MET A 71 -13.50 -2.78 -9.50
C MET A 71 -13.06 -1.33 -9.27
N PRO A 72 -13.93 -0.33 -9.54
CA PRO A 72 -13.62 1.06 -9.24
C PRO A 72 -13.51 1.31 -7.72
N VAL A 73 -12.62 2.20 -7.32
CA VAL A 73 -12.45 2.57 -5.90
C VAL A 73 -13.60 3.46 -5.41
N VAL A 74 -14.10 4.34 -6.28
CA VAL A 74 -15.29 5.16 -6.01
C VAL A 74 -16.53 4.36 -6.36
N GLN A 75 -17.46 4.24 -5.42
CA GLN A 75 -18.66 3.40 -5.53
C GLN A 75 -19.92 4.21 -5.22
N PRO A 76 -21.06 3.94 -5.88
CA PRO A 76 -22.35 4.55 -5.55
C PRO A 76 -22.73 4.31 -4.08
N ALA A 77 -23.32 5.31 -3.44
CA ALA A 77 -23.66 5.24 -2.00
C ALA A 77 -24.80 4.25 -1.74
N GLU A 78 -25.67 4.05 -2.72
CA GLU A 78 -26.86 3.19 -2.67
C GLU A 78 -26.48 1.74 -2.31
N LEU A 79 -25.37 1.22 -2.86
CA LEU A 79 -24.86 -0.13 -2.55
C LEU A 79 -24.50 -0.30 -1.06
N TRP A 80 -24.03 0.76 -0.42
CA TRP A 80 -23.68 0.73 1.00
C TRP A 80 -24.92 0.84 1.89
N MET A 81 -25.93 1.60 1.45
CA MET A 81 -27.22 1.73 2.12
C MET A 81 -27.98 0.41 2.07
N GLU A 82 -28.04 -0.24 0.90
CA GLU A 82 -28.70 -1.53 0.71
C GLU A 82 -28.13 -2.61 1.64
N SER A 83 -26.80 -2.64 1.79
CA SER A 83 -26.14 -3.57 2.72
C SER A 83 -26.20 -3.16 4.20
N GLY A 84 -26.81 -2.01 4.54
CA GLY A 84 -26.87 -1.44 5.89
C GLY A 84 -25.53 -0.93 6.45
N ARG A 85 -24.44 -0.99 5.66
CA ARG A 85 -23.09 -0.60 6.10
C ARG A 85 -22.83 0.91 6.10
N TRP A 86 -23.74 1.68 5.50
CA TRP A 86 -23.64 3.14 5.46
C TRP A 86 -23.71 3.77 6.85
N GLU A 87 -24.64 3.32 7.70
CA GLU A 87 -24.91 3.89 9.02
C GLU A 87 -23.89 3.46 10.09
N HIS A 88 -23.26 2.30 9.91
CA HIS A 88 -22.23 1.78 10.81
C HIS A 88 -20.88 2.47 10.66
N ARG A 89 -20.73 3.37 9.69
CA ARG A 89 -19.50 4.13 9.53
C ARG A 89 -19.45 5.19 10.65
N PRO A 90 -18.50 5.12 11.60
CA PRO A 90 -18.42 6.11 12.65
C PRO A 90 -18.24 7.48 12.00
N ARG A 91 -19.22 8.37 12.20
CA ARG A 91 -19.08 9.78 11.84
C ARG A 91 -17.93 10.31 12.70
N LYS A 92 -16.77 10.55 12.09
CA LYS A 92 -15.73 11.37 12.73
C LYS A 92 -16.36 12.75 12.94
N ARG A 93 -16.69 13.04 14.20
CA ARG A 93 -16.87 14.42 14.67
C ARG A 93 -15.53 15.15 14.57
#